data_AF-A0A943T8R6-F1
#
_entry.id   AF-A0A943T8R6-F1
#
_cell.length_a   1.000
_cell.length_b   1.000
_cell.length_c   1.000
_cell.angle_alpha   90.00
_cell.angle_beta   90.00
_cell.angle_gamma   90.00
#
_symmetry.space_group_name_H-M   'P 1'
#
loop_
_entity.id
_entity.type
_entity.pdbx_description
1 polymer ?
#
loop_
_entity_poly.entity_id
_entity_poly.type
_entity_poly.pdbx_seq_one_letter_code
_entity_poly.pdbx_strand_id
1 'polypeptide(L)' 'MGDCMYRLVASDMDETFLDADHAIPASNLRALKRMRELGVLFVPSSGRWYSSIMDNFSGEARELIEDGYVLS' A
#
# COMPACT_ATOMS: atom_id res chain seq x y z
N MET A 1 24.47 -1.70 -0.26
CA MET A 1 23.03 -1.47 -0.12
C MET A 1 22.91 -0.10 0.53
N GLY A 2 22.57 0.94 -0.23
CA GLY A 2 22.50 2.29 0.33
C GLY A 2 21.35 2.37 1.34
N ASP A 3 21.60 2.94 2.51
CA ASP A 3 20.57 3.18 3.52
C ASP A 3 19.42 3.97 2.85
N CYS A 4 18.23 3.35 2.75
CA CYS A 4 17.06 4.10 2.30
C CYS A 4 16.69 5.07 3.41
N MET A 5 16.71 6.38 3.12
CA MET A 5 16.39 7.42 4.10
C MET A 5 14.99 7.22 4.71
N TYR A 6 14.07 6.65 3.94
CA TYR A 6 12.71 6.35 4.37
C TYR A 6 12.54 4.85 4.59
N ARG A 7 11.90 4.48 5.69
CA ARG A 7 11.65 3.08 6.08
C ARG A 7 10.19 2.69 5.97
N LEU A 8 9.30 3.69 5.91
CA LEU A 8 7.86 3.52 5.93
C LEU A 8 7.19 4.65 5.16
N VAL A 9 6.12 4.32 4.43
CA VAL A 9 5.21 5.24 3.76
C VAL A 9 3.80 4.90 4.21
N ALA A 10 3.16 5.81 4.94
CA ALA A 10 1.73 5.71 5.24
C ALA A 10 0.95 6.53 4.19
N SER A 11 -0.11 5.95 3.64
CA SER A 11 -0.94 6.61 2.62
C SER A 11 -2.40 6.53 2.98
N ASP A 12 -3.09 7.66 2.81
CA ASP A 12 -4.55 7.63 2.66
C ASP A 12 -4.98 6.78 1.47
N MET A 13 -6.21 6.27 1.48
CA MET A 13 -6.70 5.27 0.53
C MET A 13 -7.60 5.86 -0.55
N ASP A 14 -8.83 6.21 -0.21
CA ASP A 14 -9.85 6.60 -1.20
C ASP A 14 -9.48 7.95 -1.84
N GLU A 15 -9.53 8.03 -3.17
CA GLU A 15 -9.12 9.20 -3.97
C GLU A 15 -7.64 9.64 -3.80
N THR A 16 -6.83 8.87 -3.05
CA THR A 16 -5.39 9.11 -2.86
C THR A 16 -4.56 7.96 -3.44
N PHE A 17 -4.69 6.76 -2.85
CA PHE A 17 -3.99 5.56 -3.32
C PHE A 17 -4.85 4.75 -4.29
N LEU A 18 -6.16 4.77 -4.09
CA LEU A 18 -7.15 4.19 -4.99
C LEU A 18 -7.66 5.26 -5.94
N ASP A 19 -8.02 4.84 -7.15
CA ASP A 19 -8.75 5.71 -8.08
C ASP A 19 -10.24 5.82 -7.73
N ALA A 20 -10.99 6.54 -8.55
CA ALA A 20 -12.43 6.76 -8.38
C ALA A 20 -13.25 5.46 -8.43
N ASP A 21 -12.72 4.39 -9.05
CA ASP A 21 -13.35 3.07 -9.12
C ASP A 21 -12.93 2.17 -7.93
N HIS A 22 -12.24 2.74 -6.93
CA HIS A 22 -11.68 2.03 -5.77
C HIS A 22 -10.68 0.92 -6.17
N ALA A 23 -10.07 1.05 -7.34
CA ALA A 23 -9.03 0.15 -7.82
C ALA A 23 -7.64 0.72 -7.54
N ILE A 24 -6.63 -0.15 -7.45
CA ILE A 24 -5.23 0.28 -7.35
C ILE A 24 -4.70 0.55 -8.76
N PRO A 25 -4.33 1.80 -9.10
CA PRO A 25 -3.78 2.10 -10.41
C PRO A 25 -2.46 1.37 -10.66
N ALA A 26 -2.18 1.04 -11.92
CA ALA A 26 -0.96 0.33 -12.29
C ALA A 26 0.33 1.08 -11.88
N SER A 27 0.31 2.41 -11.83
CA SER A 27 1.41 3.23 -11.30
C SER A 27 1.65 2.98 -9.81
N ASN A 28 0.58 2.90 -9.03
CA ASN A 28 0.64 2.73 -7.57
C ASN A 28 1.07 1.30 -7.22
N LEU A 29 0.64 0.31 -8.02
CA LEU A 29 1.16 -1.05 -7.92
C LEU A 29 2.67 -1.12 -8.20
N ARG A 30 3.18 -0.42 -9.23
CA ARG A 30 4.63 -0.34 -9.48
C ARG A 30 5.38 0.33 -8.32
N ALA A 31 4.79 1.36 -7.73
CA ALA A 31 5.36 2.03 -6.56
C ALA A 31 5.45 1.08 -5.36
N LEU A 32 4.39 0.30 -5.08
CA LEU A 32 4.39 -0.74 -4.04
C LEU A 32 5.53 -1.76 -4.23
N LYS A 33 5.68 -2.29 -5.45
CA LYS A 33 6.78 -3.22 -5.77
C LYS A 33 8.13 -2.60 -5.49
N ARG A 34 8.34 -1.35 -5.92
CA ARG A 34 9.60 -0.64 -5.70
C ARG A 34 9.87 -0.39 -4.23
N MET A 35 8.85 -0.06 -3.44
CA MET A 35 8.99 0.09 -1.98
C MET A 35 9.41 -1.23 -1.34
N ARG A 36 8.80 -2.36 -1.74
CA ARG A 36 9.18 -3.69 -1.24
C ARG A 36 10.62 -4.05 -1.59
N GLU A 37 11.06 -3.81 -2.82
CA GLU A 37 12.46 -4.02 -3.25
C GLU A 37 13.47 -3.20 -2.43
N LEU A 38 13.07 -2.00 -2.03
CA LEU A 38 13.88 -1.08 -1.23
C LEU A 38 13.80 -1.36 0.28
N GLY A 39 12.96 -2.31 0.72
CA GLY A 39 12.73 -2.59 2.14
C GLY A 39 11.92 -1.50 2.86
N VAL A 40 11.15 -0.72 2.12
CA VAL A 40 10.25 0.31 2.65
C VAL A 40 8.88 -0.28 2.86
N LEU A 41 8.33 -0.15 4.07
CA LEU A 41 6.98 -0.61 4.39
C LEU A 41 5.95 0.36 3.83
N PHE A 42 4.94 -0.18 3.14
CA PHE A 42 3.74 0.58 2.81
C PHE A 42 2.65 0.28 3.84
N VAL A 43 2.03 1.34 4.37
CA VAL A 43 1.01 1.27 5.42
C VAL A 43 -0.26 1.97 4.94
N PRO A 44 -1.29 1.22 4.50
CA PRO A 44 -2.61 1.77 4.25
C PRO A 44 -3.13 2.45 5.52
N SER A 45 -3.58 3.69 5.41
CA SER A 45 -4.11 4.48 6.51
C SER A 45 -5.46 5.06 6.12
N SER A 46 -6.56 4.54 6.64
CA SER A 46 -7.91 5.00 6.28
C SER A 46 -8.82 4.93 7.48
N GLY A 47 -9.88 5.73 7.53
CA GLY A 47 -10.94 5.56 8.53
C GLY A 47 -11.88 4.38 8.24
N ARG A 48 -11.65 3.63 7.16
CA ARG A 48 -12.41 2.42 6.82
C ARG A 48 -12.02 1.26 7.73
N TRP A 49 -12.97 0.36 7.98
CA TRP A 49 -12.69 -0.88 8.71
C TRP A 49 -11.56 -1.67 8.05
N TYR A 50 -10.70 -2.28 8.86
CA TYR A 50 -9.57 -3.08 8.38
C TYR A 50 -9.94 -4.05 7.25
N SER A 51 -11.03 -4.81 7.39
CA SER A 51 -11.48 -5.76 6.34
C SER A 51 -11.75 -5.07 5.01
N SER A 52 -12.42 -3.90 5.04
CA SER A 52 -12.73 -3.13 3.83
C SER A 52 -11.47 -2.59 3.14
N ILE A 53 -10.43 -2.25 3.91
CA ILE A 53 -9.14 -1.83 3.35
C ILE A 53 -8.48 -3.03 2.66
N MET A 54 -8.47 -4.19 3.32
CA MET A 54 -7.84 -5.40 2.80
C MET A 54 -8.53 -5.92 1.54
N ASP A 55 -9.84 -5.74 1.40
CA ASP A 55 -10.58 -6.13 0.20
C ASP A 55 -10.13 -5.36 -1.06
N ASN A 56 -9.51 -4.17 -0.92
CA ASN A 56 -8.92 -3.45 -2.05
C ASN A 56 -7.60 -4.06 -2.56
N PHE A 57 -6.96 -4.92 -1.76
CA PHE A 57 -5.70 -5.57 -2.13
C PHE A 57 -5.98 -7.01 -2.56
N SER A 58 -5.84 -7.28 -3.86
CA SER A 58 -6.02 -8.62 -4.43
C SER A 58 -4.83 -9.03 -5.30
N GLY A 59 -4.66 -10.34 -5.50
CA GLY A 59 -3.55 -10.92 -6.27
C GLY A 59 -2.20 -10.44 -5.75
N GLU A 60 -1.34 -9.98 -6.65
CA GLU A 60 0.01 -9.51 -6.30
C GLU A 60 0.00 -8.33 -5.33
N ALA A 61 -1.00 -7.43 -5.39
CA ALA A 61 -1.08 -6.31 -4.46
C ALA A 61 -1.24 -6.80 -3.01
N ARG A 62 -1.90 -7.94 -2.80
CA ARG A 62 -2.06 -8.57 -1.49
C ARG A 62 -0.73 -9.06 -0.96
N GLU A 63 0.05 -9.75 -1.79
CA GLU A 63 1.38 -10.28 -1.45
C GLU A 63 2.40 -9.18 -1.12
N LEU A 64 2.23 -8.00 -1.72
CA LEU A 64 3.12 -6.85 -1.48
C LEU A 64 2.89 -6.18 -0.12
N ILE A 65 1.71 -6.33 0.46
CA ILE A 65 1.36 -5.78 1.77
C ILE A 65 1.28 -6.86 2.87
N GLU A 66 1.52 -8.14 2.51
CA GLU A 66 1.69 -9.20 3.49
C GLU A 66 2.87 -8.87 4.42
N ASP A 67 2.70 -9.21 5.71
CA ASP A 67 3.62 -8.88 6.80
C ASP A 67 3.84 -7.36 7.04
N GLY A 68 2.91 -6.52 6.53
CA GLY A 68 2.87 -5.08 6.78
C GLY A 68 1.98 -4.67 7.96
N TYR A 69 1.69 -3.37 8.02
CA TYR A 69 0.76 -2.77 8.99
C TYR A 69 -0.36 -2.08 8.24
N VAL A 70 -1.54 -2.00 8.87
CA VAL A 70 -2.68 -1.19 8.42
C VAL A 70 -3.11 -0.31 9.58
N LEU A 71 -3.37 0.96 9.29
CA LEU A 71 -3.97 1.91 10.22
C LEU A 71 -5.43 2.10 9.80
N SER A 72 -6.35 1.62 10.65
CA SER A 72 -7.81 1.72 10.47
C SER A 72 -8.45 2.51 11.61
#